data_AF-A0A7Z9WT14-F1
#
_entry.id   AF-A0A7Z9WT14-F1
#
_cell.length_a   1.000
_cell.length_b   1.000
_cell.length_c   1.000
_cell.angle_alpha   90.00
_cell.angle_beta   90.00
_cell.angle_gamma   90.00
#
_symmetry.space_group_name_H-M   'P 1'
#
loop_
_entity.id
_entity.type
_entity.pdbx_description
1 polymer ?
#
loop_
_entity_poly.entity_id
_entity_poly.type
_entity_poly.pdbx_seq_one_letter_code
_entity_poly.pdbx_strand_id
1 'polypeptide(L)'
;MVRILTGLILLTLALGAQAKRIKIYPAEPMLGQAVTLSMPADIEFIEKRFNWAALEKCFAVAQADYGSERVRFTLYPYQAGPCEIKREKWETWEVPSHFNIRPNPAVSVRWTAPKAQVFAREAIVWQAQVQLTEHSGYSVWLQQPGKGALTYRFSPDEITEELF
;
A
#
# COMPACT_ATOMS: atom_id res chain seq x y z
N MET A 1 -35.64 64.81 -3.66
CA MET A 1 -35.34 63.93 -4.81
C MET A 1 -34.53 62.74 -4.32
N VAL A 2 -35.17 61.57 -4.23
CA VAL A 2 -34.58 60.32 -3.75
C VAL A 2 -33.96 59.61 -4.96
N ARG A 3 -32.65 59.33 -4.94
CA ARG A 3 -32.00 58.49 -5.96
C ARG A 3 -31.80 57.09 -5.39
N ILE A 4 -32.56 56.16 -5.95
CA ILE A 4 -32.59 54.73 -5.67
C ILE A 4 -31.42 54.07 -6.41
N LEU A 5 -30.65 53.29 -5.63
CA LEU A 5 -30.08 51.97 -5.92
C LEU A 5 -29.84 51.59 -7.40
N THR A 6 -28.58 51.24 -7.73
CA THR A 6 -28.32 50.05 -8.55
C THR A 6 -26.94 49.50 -8.21
N GLY A 7 -26.91 48.57 -7.26
CA GLY A 7 -25.77 47.71 -7.02
C GLY A 7 -25.86 46.49 -7.94
N LEU A 8 -24.75 46.14 -8.59
CA LEU A 8 -24.58 44.83 -9.21
C LEU A 8 -23.10 44.47 -9.18
N ILE A 9 -22.61 44.01 -8.03
CA ILE A 9 -21.31 43.33 -7.96
C ILE A 9 -21.60 41.86 -8.28
N LEU A 10 -21.37 41.47 -9.53
CA LEU A 10 -21.28 40.07 -9.93
C LEU A 10 -20.00 39.50 -9.31
N LEU A 11 -20.13 38.88 -8.15
CA LEU A 11 -19.09 38.03 -7.58
C LEU A 11 -19.22 36.65 -8.23
N THR A 12 -18.52 36.43 -9.34
CA THR A 12 -18.39 35.11 -9.96
C THR A 12 -17.60 34.20 -9.01
N LEU A 13 -18.30 33.33 -8.31
CA LEU A 13 -17.71 32.21 -7.57
C LEU A 13 -17.05 31.28 -8.57
N ALA A 14 -15.75 31.46 -8.78
CA ALA A 14 -14.90 30.46 -9.41
C ALA A 14 -14.84 29.25 -8.46
N LEU A 15 -15.80 28.32 -8.59
CA LEU A 15 -15.66 26.97 -8.07
C LEU A 15 -14.54 26.28 -8.86
N GLY A 16 -13.30 26.50 -8.44
CA GLY A 16 -12.19 25.68 -8.88
C GLY A 16 -12.48 24.24 -8.49
N ALA A 17 -12.68 23.37 -9.48
CA ALA A 17 -12.75 21.93 -9.27
C ALA A 17 -11.46 21.49 -8.57
N GLN A 18 -11.50 21.27 -7.25
CA GLN A 18 -10.35 20.76 -6.53
C GLN A 18 -10.04 19.37 -7.07
N ALA A 19 -8.79 19.17 -7.50
CA ALA A 19 -8.32 17.87 -7.93
C ALA A 19 -8.61 16.82 -6.85
N LYS A 20 -9.24 15.73 -7.25
CA LYS A 20 -9.56 14.55 -6.44
C LYS A 20 -8.24 13.86 -6.07
N ARG A 21 -7.64 14.25 -4.93
CA ARG A 21 -6.31 13.77 -4.52
C ARG A 21 -6.34 12.34 -3.97
N ILE A 22 -5.46 11.52 -4.50
CA ILE A 22 -5.08 10.21 -3.94
C ILE A 22 -3.99 10.45 -2.91
N LYS A 23 -4.08 9.76 -1.78
CA LYS A 23 -3.18 9.96 -0.65
C LYS A 23 -2.67 8.62 -0.16
N ILE A 24 -1.39 8.57 0.21
CA ILE A 24 -0.78 7.38 0.82
C ILE A 24 -0.25 7.78 2.20
N TYR A 25 -0.53 6.94 3.20
CA TYR A 25 -0.16 7.14 4.59
C TYR A 25 0.44 5.87 5.20
N PRO A 26 1.52 5.94 6.00
CA PRO A 26 2.34 7.13 6.25
C PRO A 26 3.06 7.60 4.98
N ALA A 27 3.49 8.88 4.97
CA ALA A 27 4.22 9.46 3.84
C ALA A 27 5.57 8.75 3.58
N GLU A 28 6.21 8.29 4.66
CA GLU A 28 7.39 7.45 4.62
C GLU A 28 7.00 6.02 5.04
N PRO A 29 6.62 5.16 4.09
CA PRO A 29 6.30 3.77 4.38
C PRO A 29 7.53 3.03 4.91
N MET A 30 7.31 2.07 5.80
CA MET A 30 8.36 1.21 6.36
C MET A 30 8.08 -0.25 6.04
N LEU A 31 9.13 -1.02 5.78
CA LEU A 31 9.03 -2.44 5.45
C LEU A 31 8.27 -3.22 6.55
N GLY A 32 7.32 -4.06 6.16
CA GLY A 32 6.52 -4.85 7.10
C GLY A 32 5.48 -4.06 7.91
N GLN A 33 5.29 -2.77 7.65
CA GLN A 33 4.18 -1.99 8.20
C GLN A 33 3.08 -1.76 7.17
N ALA A 34 1.84 -1.73 7.64
CA ALA A 34 0.69 -1.42 6.80
C ALA A 34 0.73 0.05 6.34
N VAL A 35 0.38 0.25 5.08
CA VAL A 35 0.30 1.54 4.40
C VAL A 35 -1.13 1.69 3.88
N THR A 36 -1.77 2.83 4.12
CA THR A 36 -3.11 3.12 3.62
C THR A 36 -3.03 3.97 2.36
N LEU A 37 -3.50 3.43 1.25
CA LEU A 37 -3.84 4.19 0.05
C LEU A 37 -5.30 4.62 0.12
N SER A 38 -5.56 5.92 0.12
CA SER A 38 -6.91 6.48 0.17
C SER A 38 -7.23 7.22 -1.10
N MET A 39 -8.32 6.82 -1.76
CA MET A 39 -8.80 7.34 -3.04
C MET A 39 -10.26 7.81 -2.89
N PRO A 40 -10.70 8.90 -3.53
CA PRO A 40 -12.13 9.18 -3.64
C PRO A 40 -12.92 7.99 -4.19
N ALA A 41 -14.17 7.82 -3.76
CA ALA A 41 -15.05 6.71 -4.12
C ALA A 41 -15.58 6.78 -5.56
N ASP A 42 -14.67 6.75 -6.53
CA ASP A 42 -14.93 6.67 -7.96
C ASP A 42 -14.58 5.26 -8.43
N ILE A 43 -15.55 4.34 -8.30
CA ILE A 43 -15.33 2.91 -8.51
C ILE A 43 -14.90 2.61 -9.94
N GLU A 44 -15.47 3.31 -10.92
CA GLU A 44 -15.10 3.12 -12.33
C GLU A 44 -13.64 3.50 -12.58
N PHE A 45 -13.17 4.62 -12.02
CA PHE A 45 -11.76 4.98 -12.10
C PHE A 45 -10.87 3.92 -11.43
N ILE A 46 -11.23 3.51 -10.22
CA ILE A 46 -10.47 2.53 -9.42
C ILE A 46 -10.34 1.20 -10.16
N GLU A 47 -11.41 0.66 -10.74
CA GLU A 47 -11.40 -0.67 -11.34
C GLU A 47 -10.84 -0.69 -12.76
N LYS A 48 -11.11 0.34 -13.57
CA LYS A 48 -10.82 0.30 -15.02
C LYS A 48 -9.61 1.13 -15.43
N ARG A 49 -9.24 2.16 -14.65
CA ARG A 49 -8.26 3.17 -15.08
C ARG A 49 -7.03 3.21 -14.19
N PHE A 50 -7.18 2.92 -12.91
CA PHE A 50 -6.05 2.93 -11.99
C PHE A 50 -5.05 1.81 -12.34
N ASN A 51 -3.78 2.17 -12.48
CA ASN A 51 -2.72 1.24 -12.85
C ASN A 51 -2.27 0.41 -11.64
N TRP A 52 -3.08 -0.58 -11.27
CA TRP A 52 -2.80 -1.52 -10.18
C TRP A 52 -1.46 -2.23 -10.35
N ALA A 53 -1.14 -2.65 -11.57
CA ALA A 53 0.11 -3.34 -11.88
C ALA A 53 1.35 -2.50 -11.54
N ALA A 54 1.27 -1.16 -11.64
CA ALA A 54 2.38 -0.30 -11.24
C ALA A 54 2.51 -0.19 -9.72
N LEU A 55 1.39 -0.19 -8.98
CA LEU A 55 1.39 -0.21 -7.51
C LEU A 55 1.90 -1.53 -6.95
N GLU A 56 1.49 -2.64 -7.57
CA GLU A 56 1.86 -4.00 -7.18
C GLU A 56 3.36 -4.31 -7.34
N LYS A 57 4.10 -3.50 -8.11
CA LYS A 57 5.57 -3.60 -8.16
C LYS A 57 6.24 -3.29 -6.82
N CYS A 58 5.59 -2.50 -5.98
CA CYS A 58 6.17 -2.04 -4.73
C CYS A 58 5.39 -2.50 -3.50
N PHE A 59 4.08 -2.73 -3.65
CA PHE A 59 3.19 -3.01 -2.53
C PHE A 59 2.28 -4.21 -2.78
N ALA A 60 2.02 -4.98 -1.73
CA ALA A 60 0.95 -5.96 -1.66
C ALA A 60 -0.34 -5.25 -1.33
N VAL A 61 -1.35 -5.42 -2.18
CA VAL A 61 -2.71 -4.99 -1.86
C VAL A 61 -3.37 -6.10 -1.05
N ALA A 62 -3.62 -5.85 0.24
CA ALA A 62 -4.17 -6.84 1.15
C ALA A 62 -5.70 -6.77 1.24
N GLN A 63 -6.25 -5.57 1.42
CA GLN A 63 -7.68 -5.36 1.64
C GLN A 63 -8.13 -4.01 1.07
N ALA A 64 -9.40 -3.94 0.70
CA ALA A 64 -10.10 -2.71 0.34
C ALA A 64 -11.28 -2.48 1.29
N ASP A 65 -11.43 -1.25 1.76
CA ASP A 65 -12.56 -0.73 2.54
C ASP A 65 -13.28 0.34 1.71
N TYR A 66 -14.52 0.04 1.31
CA TYR A 66 -15.33 0.90 0.44
C TYR A 66 -16.24 1.78 1.28
N GLY A 67 -15.77 2.99 1.59
CA GLY A 67 -16.59 4.04 2.19
C GLY A 67 -17.38 4.85 1.18
N SER A 68 -18.38 5.59 1.66
CA SER A 68 -19.27 6.42 0.83
C SER A 68 -18.54 7.54 0.08
N GLU A 69 -17.49 8.12 0.66
CA GLU A 69 -16.72 9.21 0.05
C GLU A 69 -15.35 8.76 -0.46
N ARG A 70 -14.76 7.75 0.18
CA ARG A 70 -13.40 7.28 -0.10
C ARG A 70 -13.31 5.77 0.02
N VAL A 71 -12.52 5.19 -0.88
CA VAL A 71 -12.04 3.83 -0.79
C VAL A 71 -10.65 3.84 -0.17
N ARG A 72 -10.39 2.93 0.77
CA ARG A 72 -9.10 2.76 1.42
C ARG A 72 -8.55 1.38 1.11
N PHE A 73 -7.31 1.31 0.66
CA PHE A 73 -6.60 0.07 0.42
C PHE A 73 -5.50 -0.07 1.47
N THR A 74 -5.45 -1.23 2.11
CA THR A 74 -4.34 -1.63 2.98
C THR A 74 -3.26 -2.25 2.10
N LEU A 75 -2.08 -1.65 2.15
CA LEU A 75 -0.92 -1.98 1.36
C LEU A 75 0.24 -2.44 2.25
N TYR A 76 1.09 -3.34 1.76
CA TYR A 76 2.33 -3.74 2.44
C TYR A 76 3.52 -3.66 1.51
N PRO A 77 4.56 -2.85 1.80
CA PRO A 77 5.75 -2.81 0.98
C PRO A 77 6.52 -4.13 1.05
N TYR A 78 7.07 -4.58 -0.08
CA TYR A 78 7.85 -5.83 -0.15
C TYR A 78 9.36 -5.63 -0.04
N GLN A 79 9.85 -4.44 -0.41
CA GLN A 79 11.28 -4.15 -0.49
C GLN A 79 11.55 -2.75 0.07
N ALA A 80 12.66 -2.60 0.78
CA ALA A 80 13.16 -1.30 1.22
C ALA A 80 13.92 -0.58 0.10
N GLY A 81 13.91 0.74 0.13
CA GLY A 81 14.57 1.61 -0.85
C GLY A 81 13.60 2.40 -1.72
N PRO A 82 14.11 3.04 -2.79
CA PRO A 82 13.29 3.84 -3.69
C PRO A 82 12.36 2.93 -4.50
N CYS A 83 11.09 3.28 -4.52
CA CYS A 83 10.08 2.73 -5.39
C CYS A 83 9.52 3.86 -6.25
N GLU A 84 9.48 3.63 -7.56
CA GLU A 84 8.90 4.56 -8.51
C GLU A 84 7.70 3.96 -9.20
N ILE A 85 6.57 4.64 -9.08
CA ILE A 85 5.36 4.40 -9.84
C ILE A 85 5.30 5.54 -10.85
N LYS A 86 5.21 5.21 -12.14
CA LYS A 86 5.13 6.23 -13.18
C LYS A 86 3.98 7.19 -12.84
N ARG A 87 4.29 8.48 -12.75
CA ARG A 87 3.28 9.50 -12.47
C ARG A 87 2.31 9.53 -13.64
N GLU A 88 1.13 8.99 -13.45
CA GLU A 88 0.05 9.14 -14.40
C GLU A 88 -0.77 10.36 -13.97
N LYS A 89 -0.71 11.41 -14.78
CA LYS A 89 -1.66 12.52 -14.68
C LYS A 89 -2.95 12.08 -15.33
N TRP A 90 -3.94 11.76 -14.51
CA TRP A 90 -5.32 11.67 -14.94
C TRP A 90 -5.95 13.03 -14.64
N GLU A 91 -6.75 13.58 -15.54
CA GLU A 91 -7.19 15.00 -15.56
C GLU A 91 -7.51 15.62 -14.19
N THR A 92 -8.14 14.86 -13.29
CA THR A 92 -8.52 15.31 -11.94
C THR A 92 -7.80 14.59 -10.79
N TRP A 93 -6.90 13.65 -11.05
CA TRP A 93 -6.28 12.79 -10.04
C TRP A 93 -4.76 12.91 -10.02
N GLU A 94 -4.21 13.11 -8.83
CA GLU A 94 -2.77 13.10 -8.60
C GLU A 94 -2.38 11.86 -7.80
N VAL A 95 -1.64 10.95 -8.45
CA VAL A 95 -1.09 9.74 -7.83
C VAL A 95 0.34 10.04 -7.35
N PRO A 96 0.70 9.72 -6.09
CA PRO A 96 2.09 9.77 -5.65
C PRO A 96 2.93 8.80 -6.49
N SER A 97 4.08 9.26 -6.97
CA SER A 97 4.90 8.55 -7.97
C SER A 97 6.25 8.08 -7.45
N HIS A 98 6.65 8.55 -6.28
CA HIS A 98 7.92 8.20 -5.68
C HIS A 98 7.71 7.91 -4.20
N PHE A 99 8.22 6.78 -3.75
CA PHE A 99 8.18 6.33 -2.37
C PHE A 99 9.59 5.95 -1.95
N ASN A 100 10.01 6.39 -0.78
CA ASN A 100 11.23 5.89 -0.16
C ASN A 100 10.82 4.97 0.99
N ILE A 101 10.85 3.65 0.74
CA ILE A 101 10.43 2.67 1.73
C ILE A 101 11.60 2.45 2.69
N ARG A 102 11.39 2.82 3.96
CA ARG A 102 12.44 2.64 4.97
C ARG A 102 12.59 1.16 5.34
N PRO A 103 13.81 0.68 5.59
CA PRO A 103 13.99 -0.61 6.23
C PRO A 103 13.36 -0.57 7.63
N ASN A 104 12.90 -1.72 8.11
CA ASN A 104 12.44 -1.87 9.47
C ASN A 104 13.62 -2.28 10.36
N PRO A 105 14.12 -1.40 11.25
CA PRO A 105 15.28 -1.72 12.06
C PRO A 105 15.01 -2.83 13.08
N ALA A 106 13.74 -3.11 13.38
CA ALA A 106 13.35 -4.11 14.37
C ALA A 106 13.25 -5.53 13.78
N VAL A 107 13.24 -5.67 12.45
CA VAL A 107 12.99 -6.93 11.74
C VAL A 107 13.99 -7.11 10.60
N SER A 108 14.74 -8.22 10.61
CA SER A 108 15.60 -8.63 9.51
C SER A 108 15.08 -9.93 8.89
N VAL A 109 14.89 -9.95 7.58
CA VAL A 109 14.47 -11.15 6.84
C VAL A 109 15.58 -11.55 5.87
N ARG A 110 16.07 -12.79 5.98
CA ARG A 110 17.03 -13.38 5.04
C ARG A 110 16.38 -14.51 4.29
N TRP A 111 16.26 -14.36 2.98
CA TRP A 111 15.73 -15.40 2.11
C TRP A 111 16.84 -16.32 1.62
N THR A 112 16.58 -17.63 1.65
CA THR A 112 17.41 -18.66 1.04
C THR A 112 16.67 -19.18 -0.18
N ALA A 113 17.28 -19.00 -1.35
CA ALA A 113 16.74 -19.49 -2.61
C ALA A 113 16.74 -21.03 -2.63
N PRO A 114 15.78 -21.65 -3.34
CA PRO A 114 15.78 -23.09 -3.59
C PRO A 114 17.02 -23.53 -4.38
N LYS A 115 17.29 -24.84 -4.39
CA LYS A 115 18.39 -25.41 -5.17
C LYS A 115 18.25 -25.03 -6.66
N ALA A 116 19.36 -24.67 -7.29
CA ALA A 116 19.39 -24.19 -8.68
C ALA A 116 18.91 -25.22 -9.71
N GLN A 117 18.90 -26.51 -9.35
CA GLN A 117 18.35 -27.60 -10.15
C GLN A 117 17.26 -28.29 -9.33
N VAL A 118 16.04 -28.25 -9.85
CA VAL A 118 14.87 -28.93 -9.32
C VAL A 118 14.27 -29.77 -10.44
N PHE A 119 13.85 -30.99 -10.13
CA PHE A 119 13.19 -31.84 -11.11
C PHE A 119 11.77 -31.30 -11.40
N ALA A 120 11.23 -31.60 -12.59
CA ALA A 120 9.95 -31.05 -13.07
C ALA A 120 8.71 -31.31 -12.17
N ARG A 121 8.84 -32.13 -11.12
CA ARG A 121 7.78 -32.46 -10.14
C ARG A 121 8.22 -32.25 -8.69
N GLU A 122 9.37 -31.66 -8.47
CA GLU A 122 9.88 -31.38 -7.14
C GLU A 122 9.27 -30.07 -6.61
N ALA A 123 8.80 -30.09 -5.37
CA ALA A 123 8.31 -28.89 -4.72
C ALA A 123 9.46 -27.90 -4.51
N ILE A 124 9.28 -26.67 -4.99
CA ILE A 124 10.26 -25.60 -4.81
C ILE A 124 9.98 -24.94 -3.47
N VAL A 125 10.87 -25.15 -2.50
CA VAL A 125 10.75 -24.56 -1.17
C VAL A 125 11.64 -23.33 -1.06
N TRP A 126 11.02 -22.19 -0.78
CA TRP A 126 11.71 -20.97 -0.36
C TRP A 126 11.79 -20.95 1.16
N GLN A 127 12.96 -20.65 1.71
CA GLN A 127 13.13 -20.52 3.15
C GLN A 127 13.41 -19.06 3.50
N ALA A 128 12.82 -18.60 4.60
CA ALA A 128 13.09 -17.28 5.16
C ALA A 128 13.51 -17.42 6.62
N GLN A 129 14.64 -16.82 6.96
CA GLN A 129 15.03 -16.61 8.35
C GLN A 129 14.59 -15.20 8.77
N VAL A 130 13.66 -15.12 9.72
CA VAL A 130 13.20 -13.86 10.30
C VAL A 130 13.85 -13.68 11.67
N GLN A 131 14.52 -12.55 11.85
CA GLN A 131 15.13 -12.15 13.12
C GLN A 131 14.43 -10.90 13.62
N LEU A 132 13.99 -10.95 14.88
CA LEU A 132 13.46 -9.81 15.61
C LEU A 132 14.50 -9.31 16.58
N THR A 133 14.55 -8.00 16.77
CA THR A 133 15.31 -7.42 17.89
C THR A 133 14.58 -7.74 19.21
N GLU A 134 15.33 -8.14 20.25
CA GLU A 134 14.82 -8.61 21.56
C GLU A 134 13.90 -7.60 22.28
N HIS A 135 13.87 -6.34 21.86
CA HIS A 135 13.06 -5.28 22.48
C HIS A 135 11.92 -4.78 21.61
N SER A 136 11.58 -5.52 20.56
CA SER A 136 10.60 -5.05 19.57
C SER A 136 9.16 -5.13 20.06
N GLY A 137 8.85 -6.04 21.00
CA GLY A 137 7.46 -6.28 21.46
C GLY A 137 6.50 -6.68 20.34
N TYR A 138 7.02 -7.03 19.15
CA TYR A 138 6.25 -7.34 17.96
C TYR A 138 6.09 -8.86 17.79
N SER A 139 4.90 -9.30 17.44
CA SER A 139 4.67 -10.65 16.90
C SER A 139 4.93 -10.64 15.39
N VAL A 140 5.47 -11.75 14.86
CA VAL A 140 5.68 -11.94 13.42
C VAL A 140 4.53 -12.74 12.85
N TRP A 141 4.08 -12.36 11.66
CA TRP A 141 3.07 -13.08 10.91
C TRP A 141 3.56 -13.23 9.48
N LEU A 142 3.51 -14.45 8.95
CA LEU A 142 3.62 -14.67 7.52
C LEU A 142 2.21 -14.64 6.94
N GLN A 143 1.94 -13.63 6.12
CA GLN A 143 0.69 -13.55 5.38
C GLN A 143 0.98 -13.71 3.90
N GLN A 144 0.36 -14.71 3.27
CA GLN A 144 0.39 -14.82 1.82
C GLN A 144 -0.43 -13.66 1.22
N PRO A 145 0.13 -12.86 0.29
CA PRO A 145 -0.66 -11.84 -0.40
C PRO A 145 -1.70 -12.51 -1.34
N GLY A 146 -2.92 -11.96 -1.40
CA GLY A 146 -3.99 -12.40 -2.30
C GLY A 146 -5.30 -12.85 -1.62
N LYS A 147 -6.35 -13.11 -2.40
CA LYS A 147 -7.63 -13.63 -1.90
C LYS A 147 -7.43 -15.05 -1.32
N GLY A 148 -7.86 -15.27 -0.08
CA GLY A 148 -7.68 -16.55 0.64
C GLY A 148 -6.40 -16.64 1.47
N ALA A 149 -5.78 -15.50 1.79
CA ALA A 149 -4.54 -15.41 2.56
C ALA A 149 -4.54 -16.27 3.84
N LEU A 150 -3.66 -17.27 3.87
CA LEU A 150 -3.30 -17.96 5.10
C LEU A 150 -2.40 -17.04 5.91
N THR A 151 -2.70 -16.93 7.21
CA THR A 151 -1.88 -16.17 8.16
C THR A 151 -1.24 -17.16 9.13
N TYR A 152 0.08 -17.23 9.11
CA TYR A 152 0.85 -18.03 10.05
C TYR A 152 1.44 -17.10 11.09
N ARG A 153 1.09 -17.30 12.36
CA ARG A 153 1.66 -16.55 13.49
C ARG A 153 2.93 -17.24 13.95
N PHE A 154 3.99 -16.46 14.14
CA PHE A 154 5.22 -16.89 14.77
C PHE A 154 5.44 -16.01 16.01
N SER A 155 5.29 -16.60 17.19
CA SER A 155 5.71 -15.97 18.44
C SER A 155 7.10 -16.48 18.80
N PRO A 156 8.07 -15.63 19.15
CA PRO A 156 9.37 -16.09 19.66
C PRO A 156 9.23 -16.99 20.90
N ASP A 157 8.14 -16.83 21.65
CA ASP A 157 7.82 -17.60 22.86
C ASP A 157 7.09 -18.92 22.56
N GLU A 158 6.67 -19.15 21.31
CA GLU A 158 6.10 -20.42 20.83
C GLU A 158 7.11 -21.06 19.88
N ILE A 159 8.07 -21.78 20.45
CA ILE A 159 8.85 -22.79 19.72
C ILE A 159 7.87 -23.92 19.36
N THR A 160 7.14 -23.78 18.27
CA THR A 160 6.49 -24.94 17.65
C THR A 160 7.54 -25.70 16.87
N GLU A 161 7.94 -26.82 17.46
CA GLU A 161 8.55 -27.97 16.80
C GLU A 161 7.84 -28.26 15.47
N GLU A 162 8.65 -28.47 14.44
CA GLU A 162 8.36 -29.18 13.19
C GLU A 162 7.06 -28.83 12.44
N LEU A 163 7.21 -28.20 11.27
CA LEU A 163 6.25 -28.33 10.19
C LEU A 163 6.99 -28.75 8.91
N PHE A 164 6.63 -29.95 8.46
CA PHE A 164 7.08 -30.67 7.26
C PHE A 164 6.77 -29.93 5.96
#